data_AF-A0A6B3NC27-F1
#
_entry.id   AF-A0A6B3NC27-F1
#
_cell.length_a   1.000
_cell.length_b   1.000
_cell.length_c   1.000
_cell.angle_alpha   90.00
_cell.angle_beta   90.00
_cell.angle_gamma   90.00
#
_symmetry.space_group_name_H-M   'P 1'
#
loop_
_entity.id
_entity.type
_entity.pdbx_description
1 polymer ?
#
loop_
_entity_poly.entity_id
_entity_poly.type
_entity_poly.pdbx_seq_one_letter_code
_entity_poly.pdbx_strand_id
1 'polypeptide(L)'
;SKWFDTVKWVIYGLIEAEELGINSQNIDQFLSSKDPVVKRFLGTEEDLGEQLGLSKDFMAQAIKKVGNYGEIYDRNLGAKTPFNLERGQNEIWEKGGLMYAPPFR
;
A
#
# COMPACT_ATOMS: atom_id res chain seq x y z
N SER A 1 8.05 18.28 6.09
CA SER A 1 7.81 18.98 4.80
C SER A 1 6.74 18.22 4.09
N LYS A 2 5.70 18.88 3.55
CA LYS A 2 4.57 18.19 2.90
C LYS A 2 5.02 17.13 1.89
N TRP A 3 6.03 17.45 1.08
CA TRP A 3 6.60 16.50 0.10
C TRP A 3 7.17 15.23 0.74
N PHE A 4 7.97 15.38 1.80
CA PHE A 4 8.54 14.24 2.52
C PHE A 4 7.42 13.37 3.12
N ASP A 5 6.41 14.00 3.71
CA ASP A 5 5.28 13.29 4.30
C ASP A 5 4.47 12.55 3.24
N THR A 6 4.23 13.15 2.07
CA THR A 6 3.62 12.49 0.91
C THR A 6 4.40 11.25 0.49
N VAL A 7 5.71 11.37 0.23
CA VAL A 7 6.52 10.24 -0.24
C VAL A 7 6.52 9.11 0.79
N LYS A 8 6.70 9.46 2.07
CA LYS A 8 6.70 8.52 3.19
C LYS A 8 5.37 7.75 3.29
N TRP A 9 4.24 8.45 3.24
CA TRP A 9 2.91 7.82 3.34
C TRP A 9 2.51 7.01 2.12
N VAL A 10 2.97 7.38 0.92
CA VAL A 10 2.79 6.53 -0.26
C VAL A 10 3.54 5.21 -0.09
N ILE A 11 4.80 5.23 0.39
CA ILE A 11 5.56 4.01 0.63
C ILE A 11 4.87 3.13 1.67
N TYR A 12 4.48 3.70 2.82
CA TYR A 12 3.77 2.95 3.85
C TYR A 12 2.43 2.41 3.36
N GLY A 13 1.71 3.16 2.56
CA GLY A 13 0.42 2.69 2.07
C GLY A 13 0.55 1.54 1.07
N LEU A 14 1.62 1.49 0.29
CA LEU A 14 1.87 0.33 -0.58
C LEU A 14 2.18 -0.94 0.23
N ILE A 15 2.84 -0.79 1.38
CA ILE A 15 3.12 -1.90 2.32
C ILE A 15 1.82 -2.31 3.02
N GLU A 16 1.07 -1.37 3.58
CA GLU A 16 -0.24 -1.60 4.22
C GLU A 16 -1.22 -2.30 3.27
N ALA A 17 -1.25 -1.90 1.99
CA ALA A 17 -2.08 -2.56 0.99
C ALA A 17 -1.77 -4.06 0.88
N GLU A 18 -0.49 -4.44 0.92
CA GLU A 18 -0.11 -5.85 0.91
C GLU A 18 -0.51 -6.57 2.20
N GLU A 19 -0.30 -5.94 3.36
CA GLU A 19 -0.73 -6.50 4.66
C GLU A 19 -2.25 -6.74 4.69
N LEU A 20 -3.04 -5.81 4.14
CA LEU A 20 -4.50 -5.93 4.02
C LEU A 20 -4.96 -6.86 2.90
N GLY A 21 -4.04 -7.42 2.10
CA GLY A 21 -4.37 -8.27 0.95
C GLY A 21 -5.02 -7.52 -0.21
N ILE A 22 -4.90 -6.19 -0.25
CA ILE A 22 -5.40 -5.31 -1.31
C ILE A 22 -4.31 -5.19 -2.39
N ASN A 23 -4.69 -5.37 -3.65
CA ASN A 23 -3.80 -5.31 -4.80
C ASN A 23 -4.48 -4.58 -5.97
N SER A 24 -3.73 -4.38 -7.06
CA SER A 24 -4.22 -3.69 -8.26
C SER A 24 -5.46 -4.33 -8.89
N GLN A 25 -5.71 -5.61 -8.63
CA GLN A 25 -6.78 -6.41 -9.26
C GLN A 25 -8.06 -6.47 -8.43
N ASN A 26 -7.96 -6.42 -7.10
CA ASN A 26 -9.08 -6.61 -6.19
C ASN A 26 -9.54 -5.34 -5.48
N ILE A 27 -8.81 -4.22 -5.60
CA ILE A 27 -9.08 -2.99 -4.85
C ILE A 27 -10.52 -2.48 -4.98
N ASP A 28 -11.14 -2.63 -6.15
CA ASP A 28 -12.53 -2.18 -6.36
C ASP A 28 -13.53 -2.95 -5.48
N GLN A 29 -13.20 -4.16 -5.06
CA GLN A 29 -14.01 -4.96 -4.13
C GLN A 29 -13.97 -4.39 -2.71
N PHE A 30 -12.87 -3.71 -2.35
CA PHE A 30 -12.66 -3.12 -1.04
C PHE A 30 -13.28 -1.73 -0.88
N LEU A 31 -13.65 -1.07 -1.99
CA LEU A 31 -14.34 0.24 -1.95
C LEU A 31 -15.71 0.18 -1.23
N SER A 32 -16.34 -0.99 -1.20
CA SER A 32 -17.57 -1.25 -0.44
C SER A 32 -17.35 -1.93 0.92
N SER A 33 -16.09 -2.03 1.37
CA SER A 33 -15.77 -2.70 2.64
C SER A 33 -16.47 -2.01 3.82
N LYS A 34 -16.90 -2.82 4.78
CA LYS A 34 -17.44 -2.33 6.06
C LYS A 34 -16.35 -2.18 7.13
N ASP A 35 -15.15 -2.68 6.87
CA ASP A 35 -14.01 -2.58 7.78
C ASP A 35 -13.55 -1.11 7.89
N PRO A 36 -13.58 -0.52 9.10
CA PRO A 36 -13.12 0.85 9.31
C PRO A 36 -11.66 1.10 8.89
N VAL A 37 -10.79 0.10 9.02
CA VAL A 37 -9.37 0.20 8.62
C VAL A 37 -9.28 0.39 7.11
N VAL A 38 -9.95 -0.48 6.35
CA VAL A 38 -9.99 -0.39 4.88
C VAL A 38 -10.64 0.92 4.42
N LYS A 39 -11.72 1.35 5.09
CA LYS A 39 -12.41 2.59 4.73
C LYS A 39 -11.54 3.83 4.89
N ARG A 40 -10.80 3.92 5.99
CA ARG A 40 -9.86 5.01 6.25
C ARG A 40 -8.69 4.95 5.27
N PHE A 41 -8.14 3.76 5.05
CA PHE A 41 -7.03 3.54 4.13
C PHE A 41 -7.34 3.93 2.68
N LEU A 42 -8.54 3.59 2.18
CA LEU A 42 -8.97 3.88 0.81
C LEU A 42 -9.67 5.25 0.65
N GLY A 43 -9.84 6.02 1.73
CA GLY A 43 -10.45 7.35 1.69
C GLY A 43 -11.96 7.36 1.45
N THR A 44 -12.68 6.30 1.89
CA THR A 44 -14.14 6.21 1.77
C THR A 44 -14.89 6.78 2.97
N GLU A 45 -14.18 7.15 4.05
CA GLU A 45 -14.77 7.75 5.27
C GLU A 45 -14.05 9.05 5.65
N GLU A 46 -12.82 8.98 6.15
CA GLU A 46 -12.00 10.14 6.53
C GLU A 46 -11.07 10.59 5.39
N ASP A 47 -10.76 11.89 5.32
CA ASP A 47 -9.84 12.47 4.33
C ASP A 47 -8.43 12.64 4.90
N LEU A 48 -7.64 11.55 4.86
CA LEU A 48 -6.21 11.59 5.19
C LEU A 48 -5.37 12.31 4.11
N GLY A 49 -5.91 12.42 2.89
CA GLY A 49 -5.23 13.05 1.76
C GLY A 49 -5.09 14.56 1.93
N GLU A 50 -6.10 15.22 2.50
CA GLU A 50 -6.15 16.67 2.68
C GLU A 50 -4.93 17.22 3.45
N GLN A 51 -4.51 16.52 4.52
CA GLN A 51 -3.34 16.91 5.32
C GLN A 51 -2.04 16.89 4.51
N LEU A 52 -1.97 16.03 3.49
CA LEU A 52 -0.86 15.89 2.56
C LEU A 52 -1.01 16.79 1.32
N GLY A 53 -2.15 17.45 1.15
CA GLY A 53 -2.49 18.21 -0.06
C GLY A 53 -2.81 17.32 -1.26
N LEU A 54 -3.30 16.10 -1.01
CA LEU A 54 -3.70 15.11 -2.01
C LEU A 54 -5.21 14.89 -1.97
N SER A 55 -5.75 14.18 -2.95
CA SER A 55 -7.14 13.73 -2.89
C SER A 55 -7.31 12.63 -1.84
N LYS A 56 -8.49 12.54 -1.23
CA LYS A 56 -8.82 11.51 -0.23
C LYS A 56 -8.52 10.07 -0.67
N ASP A 57 -8.67 9.80 -1.97
CA ASP A 57 -8.52 8.50 -2.60
C ASP A 57 -7.10 8.24 -3.13
N PHE A 58 -6.10 9.05 -2.74
CA PHE A 58 -4.73 8.96 -3.28
C PHE A 58 -4.13 7.56 -3.18
N MET A 59 -4.38 6.84 -2.07
CA MET A 59 -3.92 5.46 -1.92
C MET A 59 -4.61 4.50 -2.88
N ALA A 60 -5.93 4.66 -3.08
CA ALA A 60 -6.66 3.86 -4.04
C ALA A 60 -6.12 4.09 -5.46
N GLN A 61 -5.80 5.35 -5.82
CA GLN A 61 -5.18 5.68 -7.09
C GLN A 61 -3.77 5.08 -7.22
N ALA A 62 -2.93 5.19 -6.18
CA ALA A 62 -1.58 4.63 -6.18
C ALA A 62 -1.60 3.12 -6.43
N ILE A 63 -2.39 2.38 -5.65
CA ILE A 63 -2.50 0.91 -5.76
C ILE A 63 -3.07 0.50 -7.12
N LYS A 64 -4.07 1.22 -7.65
CA LYS A 64 -4.59 0.96 -9.01
C LYS A 64 -3.52 1.12 -10.09
N LYS A 65 -2.59 2.06 -9.91
CA LYS A 65 -1.56 2.37 -10.92
C LYS A 65 -0.33 1.48 -10.83
N VAL A 66 0.12 1.19 -9.61
CA VAL A 66 1.40 0.50 -9.41
C VAL A 66 1.30 -0.81 -8.64
N GLY A 67 0.11 -1.19 -8.17
CA GLY A 67 -0.07 -2.33 -7.28
C GLY A 67 0.39 -2.05 -5.85
N ASN A 68 0.30 -3.05 -4.99
CA ASN A 68 0.87 -3.01 -3.64
C ASN A 68 2.39 -3.29 -3.64
N TYR A 69 3.01 -3.27 -2.46
CA TYR A 69 4.45 -3.50 -2.31
C TYR A 69 4.90 -4.84 -2.91
N GLY A 70 4.20 -5.93 -2.61
CA GLY A 70 4.48 -7.26 -3.16
C GLY A 70 4.40 -7.32 -4.68
N GLU A 71 3.40 -6.71 -5.31
CA GLU A 71 3.29 -6.62 -6.77
C GLU A 71 4.47 -5.86 -7.39
N ILE A 72 4.91 -4.79 -6.74
CA ILE A 72 6.07 -4.00 -7.16
C ILE A 72 7.34 -4.84 -7.03
N TYR A 73 7.52 -5.55 -5.91
CA TYR A 73 8.67 -6.41 -5.68
C TYR A 73 8.72 -7.54 -6.71
N ASP A 74 7.63 -8.28 -6.86
CA ASP A 74 7.57 -9.48 -7.69
C ASP A 74 7.83 -9.21 -9.16
N ARG A 75 7.33 -8.08 -9.69
CA ARG A 75 7.54 -7.72 -11.10
C ARG A 75 8.94 -7.21 -11.42
N ASN A 76 9.67 -6.69 -10.43
CA ASN A 76 10.97 -6.04 -10.62
C ASN A 76 12.15 -6.90 -10.14
N LEU A 77 11.96 -7.69 -9.07
CA LEU A 77 13.02 -8.44 -8.40
C LEU A 77 12.65 -9.91 -8.16
N GLY A 78 11.36 -10.26 -8.15
CA GLY A 78 10.90 -11.59 -7.78
C GLY A 78 11.21 -12.69 -8.80
N ALA A 79 10.60 -13.86 -8.57
CA ALA A 79 10.97 -15.10 -9.26
C ALA A 79 10.75 -15.11 -10.78
N LYS A 80 9.92 -14.21 -11.29
CA LYS A 80 9.64 -14.06 -12.73
C LYS A 80 10.61 -13.11 -13.43
N THR A 81 11.63 -12.62 -12.72
CA THR A 81 12.63 -11.68 -13.24
C THR A 81 14.00 -12.34 -13.36
N PRO A 82 14.95 -11.78 -14.13
CA PRO A 82 16.32 -12.30 -14.19
C PRO A 82 17.06 -12.30 -12.84
N PHE A 83 16.59 -11.51 -11.86
CA PHE A 83 17.20 -11.44 -10.53
C PHE A 83 16.78 -12.60 -9.63
N ASN A 84 15.52 -13.05 -9.74
CA ASN A 84 14.96 -14.17 -8.97
C ASN A 84 15.31 -14.09 -7.47
N LEU A 85 15.08 -12.93 -6.86
CA LEU A 85 15.38 -12.69 -5.45
C LEU A 85 14.18 -13.10 -4.59
N GLU A 86 14.48 -13.88 -3.55
CA GLU A 86 13.54 -14.08 -2.44
C GLU A 86 13.43 -12.79 -1.62
N ARG A 87 12.28 -12.59 -0.98
CA ARG A 87 12.00 -11.33 -0.27
C ARG A 87 12.90 -11.11 0.94
N GLY A 88 13.16 -12.17 1.72
CA GLY A 88 14.00 -12.11 2.91
C GLY A 88 13.57 -10.99 3.86
N GLN A 89 14.45 -10.04 4.14
CA GLN A 89 14.13 -8.87 4.97
C GLN A 89 13.06 -7.94 4.38
N ASN A 90 12.86 -7.98 3.06
CA ASN A 90 11.82 -7.22 2.36
C ASN A 90 10.44 -7.89 2.45
N GLU A 91 10.30 -8.98 3.18
CA GLU A 91 9.00 -9.57 3.47
C GLU A 91 8.20 -8.68 4.45
N ILE A 92 6.87 -8.79 4.46
CA ILE A 92 6.04 -8.10 5.45
C ILE A 92 6.34 -8.67 6.84
N TRP A 93 6.21 -7.82 7.86
CA TRP A 93 6.56 -8.19 9.24
C TRP A 93 5.77 -9.41 9.75
N GLU A 94 4.49 -9.56 9.37
CA GLU A 94 3.66 -10.72 9.74
C GLU A 94 4.18 -12.04 9.16
N LYS A 95 4.95 -11.98 8.07
CA LYS A 95 5.55 -13.12 7.40
C LYS A 95 7.05 -13.25 7.71
N GLY A 96 7.55 -12.54 8.73
CA GLY A 96 8.92 -12.67 9.23
C GLY A 96 9.94 -11.72 8.60
N GLY A 97 9.50 -10.73 7.82
CA GLY A 97 10.39 -9.67 7.30
C GLY A 97 10.38 -8.39 8.13
N LEU A 98 10.85 -7.30 7.53
CA LEU A 98 11.03 -6.00 8.19
C LEU A 98 10.14 -4.90 7.61
N MET A 99 9.39 -5.18 6.55
CA MET A 99 8.49 -4.19 5.96
C MET A 99 7.27 -4.05 6.87
N TYR A 100 7.09 -2.85 7.43
CA TYR A 100 6.03 -2.51 8.37
C TYR A 100 5.49 -1.12 8.04
N ALA A 101 4.17 -1.02 7.90
CA ALA A 101 3.48 0.26 7.78
C ALA A 101 2.98 0.75 9.16
N PRO A 102 3.23 2.01 9.53
CA PRO A 102 2.52 2.63 10.65
C PRO A 102 1.01 2.65 10.36
N PRO A 103 0.15 2.48 11.38
CA PRO A 103 -1.30 2.51 11.19
C PRO A 103 -1.78 3.80 10.53
N PHE A 104 -2.60 3.68 9.50
CA PHE A 104 -3.31 4.82 8.87
C PHE A 104 -4.43 5.27 9.82
N ARG A 105 -4.16 6.33 10.59
CA ARG A 105 -5.06 6.91 11.62
C ARG A 105 -4.97 8.42 11.62
#